data_AF-A0AAN4VPU6-F1
#
_entry.id   AF-A0AAN4VPU6-F1
#
_cell.length_a   1.000
_cell.length_b   1.000
_cell.length_c   1.000
_cell.angle_alpha   90.00
_cell.angle_beta   90.00
_cell.angle_gamma   90.00
#
_symmetry.space_group_name_H-M   'P 1'
#
loop_
_entity.id
_entity.type
_entity.pdbx_description
1 polymer ?
#
loop_
_entity_poly.entity_id
_entity_poly.type
_entity_poly.pdbx_seq_one_letter_code
_entity_poly.pdbx_strand_id
1 'polypeptide(L)'
;MHLTTVPSVRWTTYWVSFDVNVTGGTVSIIGTQGEFSARQRVSYMTYLNNSAPLSATYSVKSGSPTVTVTNILICTQADYQANKTLLDGIGYFDGDTMPRA
;
A
#
# COMPACT_ATOMS: atom_id res chain seq x y z
N MET A 1 -1.54 13.77 2.18
CA MET A 1 -2.54 13.50 1.11
C MET A 1 -2.78 12.01 1.04
N HIS A 2 -4.03 11.57 0.84
CA HIS A 2 -4.37 10.14 0.70
C HIS A 2 -4.17 9.71 -0.76
N LEU A 3 -3.52 8.56 -0.96
CA LEU A 3 -3.28 7.95 -2.28
C LEU A 3 -4.44 7.06 -2.71
N THR A 4 -5.01 6.31 -1.77
CA THR A 4 -6.13 5.41 -1.98
C THR A 4 -6.83 5.14 -0.64
N THR A 5 -8.10 4.74 -0.69
CA THR A 5 -8.89 4.39 0.50
C THR A 5 -9.75 3.15 0.25
N VAL A 6 -9.83 2.24 1.22
CA VAL A 6 -10.73 1.09 1.17
C VAL A 6 -11.53 0.95 2.47
N PRO A 7 -12.75 0.39 2.45
CA PRO A 7 -13.47 0.03 3.67
C PRO A 7 -12.61 -0.86 4.57
N SER A 8 -12.76 -0.72 5.90
CA SER A 8 -11.96 -1.46 6.86
C SER A 8 -12.81 -2.06 7.99
N VAL A 9 -12.24 -3.07 8.64
CA VAL A 9 -12.80 -3.73 9.81
C VAL A 9 -11.98 -3.32 11.03
N ARG A 10 -12.70 -2.99 12.11
CA ARG A 10 -12.11 -2.61 13.38
C ARG A 10 -11.31 -3.77 13.99
N TRP A 11 -10.21 -3.44 14.67
CA TRP A 11 -9.33 -4.39 15.37
C TRP A 11 -8.65 -5.40 14.45
N THR A 12 -8.40 -5.02 13.19
CA THR A 12 -7.83 -5.89 12.17
C THR A 12 -6.49 -5.36 11.69
N THR A 13 -5.52 -6.27 11.51
CA THR A 13 -4.24 -5.97 10.87
C THR A 13 -4.35 -6.19 9.37
N TYR A 14 -3.88 -5.22 8.60
CA TYR A 14 -3.86 -5.26 7.14
C TYR A 14 -2.43 -5.33 6.62
N TRP A 15 -2.24 -6.07 5.53
CA TRP A 15 -1.07 -5.99 4.65
C TRP A 15 -1.40 -5.03 3.52
N VAL A 16 -0.58 -3.98 3.37
CA VAL A 16 -0.70 -2.98 2.32
C VAL A 16 0.55 -3.03 1.46
N SER A 17 0.38 -3.17 0.14
CA SER A 17 1.47 -3.24 -0.82
C SER A 17 1.08 -2.56 -2.12
N PHE A 18 1.96 -1.75 -2.71
CA PHE A 18 1.68 -1.09 -4.00
C PHE A 18 2.96 -0.59 -4.68
N ASP A 19 2.92 -0.49 -6.00
CA ASP A 19 3.98 0.15 -6.78
C ASP A 19 3.78 1.66 -6.76
N VAL A 20 4.77 2.38 -6.22
CA VAL A 20 4.82 3.84 -6.25
C VAL A 20 5.87 4.29 -7.24
N ASN A 21 5.54 5.25 -8.10
CA ASN A 21 6.49 5.97 -8.94
C ASN A 21 6.47 7.45 -8.55
N VAL A 22 7.64 7.99 -8.23
CA VAL A 22 7.83 9.38 -7.78
C VAL A 22 8.79 10.05 -8.74
N THR A 23 8.43 11.23 -9.23
CA THR A 23 9.28 12.03 -10.12
C THR A 23 9.26 13.49 -9.69
N GLY A 24 10.37 14.22 -9.80
CA GLY A 24 10.43 15.67 -9.50
C GLY A 24 10.51 16.03 -8.01
N GLY A 25 10.81 15.07 -7.14
CA GLY A 25 10.95 15.30 -5.70
C GLY A 25 11.08 14.00 -4.90
N THR A 26 10.95 14.11 -3.58
CA THR A 26 10.92 12.96 -2.66
C THR A 26 9.67 12.98 -1.80
N VAL A 27 9.14 11.80 -1.47
CA VAL A 27 7.98 11.63 -0.59
C VAL A 27 8.30 10.60 0.50
N SER A 28 7.61 10.68 1.62
CA SER A 28 7.60 9.61 2.63
C SER A 28 6.17 9.10 2.81
N ILE A 29 6.05 7.78 2.88
CA ILE A 29 4.77 7.07 2.97
C ILE A 29 4.55 6.62 4.42
N ILE A 30 3.41 7.00 4.99
CA ILE A 30 3.06 6.64 6.37
C ILE A 30 2.96 5.11 6.47
N GLY A 31 3.61 4.54 7.49
CA GLY A 31 3.69 3.08 7.69
C GLY A 31 4.95 2.43 7.11
N THR A 32 5.76 3.19 6.36
CA THR A 32 7.06 2.73 5.85
C THR A 32 8.22 3.50 6.48
N GLN A 33 9.44 2.98 6.33
CA GLN A 33 10.66 3.71 6.68
C GLN A 33 11.32 4.25 5.41
N GLY A 34 11.75 5.51 5.46
CA GLY A 34 12.52 6.15 4.40
C GLY A 34 11.76 7.15 3.53
N GLU A 35 12.45 7.60 2.49
CA GLU A 35 11.95 8.48 1.45
C GLU A 35 12.05 7.80 0.08
N PHE A 36 11.10 8.13 -0.78
CA PHE A 36 10.93 7.52 -2.10
C PHE A 36 11.04 8.60 -3.17
N SER A 37 11.90 8.35 -4.15
CA SER A 37 12.24 9.28 -5.24
C SER A 37 12.23 8.64 -6.62
N ALA A 38 11.86 7.36 -6.70
CA ALA A 38 11.85 6.56 -7.92
C ALA A 38 10.85 5.40 -7.79
N ARG A 39 10.57 4.73 -8.91
CA ARG A 39 9.67 3.57 -8.97
C ARG A 39 10.15 2.43 -8.07
N GLN A 40 9.29 2.00 -7.14
CA GLN A 40 9.51 0.79 -6.35
C GLN A 40 8.22 0.25 -5.74
N ARG A 41 8.24 -1.02 -5.37
CA ARG A 41 7.19 -1.65 -4.55
C ARG A 41 7.43 -1.29 -3.09
N VAL A 42 6.41 -0.76 -2.43
CA VAL A 42 6.42 -0.55 -0.98
C VAL A 42 5.42 -1.48 -0.32
N SER A 43 5.76 -2.02 0.84
CA SER A 43 4.86 -2.87 1.61
C SER A 43 5.00 -2.62 3.10
N TYR A 44 3.89 -2.64 3.83
CA TYR A 44 3.87 -2.48 5.28
C TYR A 44 2.62 -3.11 5.90
N MET A 45 2.69 -3.37 7.21
CA MET A 45 1.55 -3.77 8.01
C MET A 45 0.99 -2.58 8.78
N THR A 46 -0.34 -2.52 8.92
CA THR A 46 -0.99 -1.52 9.74
C THR A 46 -2.14 -2.13 10.53
N TYR A 47 -2.30 -1.72 11.78
CA TYR A 47 -3.37 -2.15 12.66
C TYR A 47 -4.41 -1.05 12.78
N LEU A 48 -5.67 -1.39 12.52
CA LEU A 48 -6.78 -0.44 12.65
C LEU A 48 -7.59 -0.74 13.90
N ASN A 49 -7.70 0.26 14.78
CA ASN A 49 -8.51 0.21 16.00
C ASN A 49 -9.88 0.90 15.84
N ASN A 50 -10.20 1.33 14.64
CA ASN A 50 -11.44 2.04 14.27
C ASN A 50 -11.99 1.46 12.95
N SER A 51 -13.18 1.92 12.55
CA SER A 51 -13.85 1.51 11.31
C SER A 51 -13.73 2.57 10.20
N ALA A 52 -12.82 3.54 10.33
CA ALA A 52 -12.60 4.52 9.28
C ALA A 52 -11.93 3.85 8.07
N PRO A 53 -12.13 4.37 6.85
CA PRO A 53 -11.48 3.82 5.67
C PRO A 53 -9.96 3.70 5.88
N LEU A 54 -9.41 2.52 5.58
CA LEU A 54 -7.97 2.35 5.53
C LEU A 54 -7.44 3.21 4.40
N SER A 55 -6.40 4.00 4.66
CA SER A 55 -5.81 4.87 3.66
C SER A 55 -4.29 4.75 3.62
N ALA A 56 -3.73 4.67 2.41
CA ALA A 56 -2.31 4.90 2.19
C ALA A 56 -2.10 6.40 2.06
N THR A 57 -1.17 6.97 2.82
CA THR A 57 -0.98 8.42 2.91
C THR A 57 0.48 8.75 2.73
N TYR A 58 0.76 9.86 2.05
CA TYR A 58 2.12 10.36 1.87
C TYR A 58 2.26 11.83 2.29
N SER A 59 3.51 12.19 2.57
CA SER A 59 3.97 13.56 2.78
C SER A 59 5.09 13.88 1.79
N VAL A 60 5.07 15.10 1.25
CA VAL A 60 6.18 15.61 0.44
C VAL A 60 7.35 15.94 1.35
N LYS A 61 8.55 15.52 0.94
CA LYS A 61 9.80 15.78 1.68
C LYS A 61 10.68 16.80 0.95
N SER A 62 10.69 16.76 -0.38
CA SER A 62 11.40 17.75 -1.20
C SER A 62 10.80 17.88 -2.60
N GLY A 63 11.09 19.00 -3.25
CA GLY A 63 10.69 19.27 -4.64
C GLY A 63 9.19 19.46 -4.84
N SER A 64 8.72 19.16 -6.05
CA SER A 64 7.31 19.19 -6.44
C SER A 64 6.94 17.85 -7.06
N PRO A 65 6.83 16.79 -6.23
CA PRO A 65 6.75 15.44 -6.73
C PRO A 65 5.42 15.16 -7.42
N THR A 66 5.49 14.50 -8.57
CA THR A 66 4.36 13.76 -9.15
C THR A 66 4.43 12.33 -8.63
N VAL A 67 3.32 11.84 -8.08
CA VAL A 67 3.22 10.50 -7.49
C VAL A 67 2.19 9.69 -8.27
N THR A 68 2.59 8.54 -8.80
CA THR A 68 1.71 7.57 -9.44
C THR A 68 1.71 6.29 -8.62
N VAL A 69 0.52 5.71 -8.38
CA VAL A 69 0.36 4.47 -7.63
C VAL A 69 -0.35 3.44 -8.50
N THR A 70 0.16 2.21 -8.52
CA THR A 70 -0.37 1.08 -9.30
C THR A 70 -0.21 -0.22 -8.51
N ASN A 71 -0.79 -1.32 -8.98
CA ASN A 71 -0.60 -2.66 -8.41
C ASN A 71 -0.90 -2.73 -6.91
N ILE A 72 -2.04 -2.18 -6.51
CA ILE A 72 -2.44 -2.05 -5.11
C ILE A 72 -2.96 -3.41 -4.62
N LEU A 73 -2.35 -3.92 -3.56
CA LEU A 73 -2.80 -5.06 -2.77
C LEU A 73 -3.08 -4.58 -1.35
N ILE A 74 -4.34 -4.67 -0.95
CA ILE A 74 -4.76 -4.46 0.44
C ILE A 74 -5.59 -5.68 0.85
N CYS A 75 -5.11 -6.42 1.84
CA CYS A 75 -5.82 -7.58 2.39
C CYS A 75 -5.57 -7.69 3.89
N THR A 76 -6.36 -8.52 4.58
CA THR A 76 -6.06 -8.79 5.98
C THR A 76 -4.73 -9.53 6.09
N GLN A 77 -4.04 -9.38 7.22
CA GLN A 77 -2.80 -10.12 7.47
C GLN A 77 -3.03 -11.65 7.38
N ALA A 78 -4.19 -12.13 7.84
CA ALA A 78 -4.54 -13.55 7.77
C ALA A 78 -4.67 -14.03 6.31
N ASP A 79 -5.36 -13.26 5.45
CA ASP A 79 -5.50 -13.61 4.04
C ASP A 79 -4.16 -13.56 3.31
N TYR A 80 -3.31 -12.57 3.63
CA TYR A 80 -1.96 -12.50 3.08
C TYR A 80 -1.14 -13.73 3.44
N GLN A 81 -1.14 -14.14 4.72
CA GLN A 81 -0.39 -15.32 5.15
C GLN A 81 -0.92 -16.62 4.53
N ALA A 82 -2.24 -16.75 4.42
CA ALA A 82 -2.86 -17.93 3.80
C ALA A 82 -2.54 -18.07 2.31
N ASN A 83 -2.30 -16.97 1.59
CA ASN A 83 -2.05 -16.95 0.15
C ASN A 83 -0.64 -16.47 -0.21
N LYS A 84 0.29 -16.47 0.75
CA LYS A 84 1.58 -15.77 0.64
C LYS A 84 2.38 -16.17 -0.61
N THR A 85 2.49 -17.46 -0.88
CA THR A 85 3.22 -17.98 -2.05
C THR A 85 2.63 -17.46 -3.36
N LEU A 86 1.30 -17.43 -3.47
CA LEU A 86 0.63 -16.90 -4.65
C LEU A 86 0.85 -15.39 -4.76
N LEU A 87 0.57 -14.65 -3.70
CA LEU A 87 0.62 -13.18 -3.70
C LEU A 87 2.04 -12.65 -3.93
N ASP A 88 3.05 -13.34 -3.41
CA ASP A 88 4.47 -13.00 -3.66
C ASP A 88 4.89 -13.34 -5.11
N GLY A 89 4.22 -14.31 -5.75
CA GLY A 89 4.47 -14.69 -7.15
C GLY A 89 3.72 -13.84 -8.18
N ILE A 90 2.69 -13.11 -7.77
CA ILE A 90 1.89 -12.26 -8.65
C ILE A 90 2.58 -10.89 -8.81
N GLY A 91 3.05 -10.62 -10.04
CA GLY A 91 3.78 -9.40 -10.37
C GLY A 91 2.92 -8.13 -10.45
N TYR A 92 1.60 -8.24 -10.63
CA TYR A 92 0.70 -7.09 -10.79
C TYR A 92 -0.70 -7.37 -10.22
N PHE A 93 -1.38 -6.31 -9.75
CA PHE A 93 -2.74 -6.38 -9.20
C PHE A 93 -3.59 -5.30 -9.85
N ASP A 94 -4.69 -5.68 -10.49
CA ASP A 94 -5.66 -4.75 -11.08
C ASP A 94 -6.60 -4.14 -10.02
N GLY A 95 -6.64 -4.72 -8.82
CA GLY A 95 -7.38 -4.20 -7.67
C GLY A 95 -8.83 -4.69 -7.58
N ASP A 96 -9.31 -5.45 -8.57
CA ASP A 96 -10.73 -5.84 -8.64
C ASP A 96 -11.01 -7.21 -8.03
N THR A 97 -10.02 -8.08 -7.88
CA THR A 97 -10.22 -9.40 -7.26
C THR A 97 -8.97 -9.90 -6.58
N MET A 98 -9.11 -10.40 -5.34
CA MET A 98 -8.02 -11.07 -4.65
C MET A 98 -7.71 -12.41 -5.34
N PRO A 99 -6.50 -12.63 -5.83
CA PRO A 99 -6.08 -13.92 -6.34
C PRO A 99 -6.13 -14.95 -5.22
N ARG A 100 -6.80 -16.08 -5.47
CA ARG A 100 -6.92 -17.19 -4.52
C ARG A 100 -5.92 -18.27 -4.89
N ALA A 101 -5.20 -18.79 -3.88
CA ALA A 101 -4.32 -19.94 -4.03
C ALA A 101 -5.08 -21.22 -4.40
#